data_AF-A0A535ESK9-F1
#
_entry.id   AF-A0A535ESK9-F1
#
_cell.length_a   1.000
_cell.length_b   1.000
_cell.length_c   1.000
_cell.angle_alpha   90.00
_cell.angle_beta   90.00
_cell.angle_gamma   90.00
#
_symmetry.space_group_name_H-M   'P 1'
#
loop_
_entity.id
_entity.type
_entity.pdbx_description
1 polymer ?
#
loop_
_entity_poly.entity_id
_entity_poly.type
_entity_poly.pdbx_seq_one_letter_code
_entity_poly.pdbx_strand_id
1 'polypeptide(L)' 'MPDDSLVSAVLHFVGQSRAYLHQLEGVLNEVGSLHDERADRLLEAMQLTLASPARPGTLRHVEQAATDLLRSLHDSE' A
#
# COMPACT_ATOMS: atom_id res chain seq x y z
N MET A 1 27.53 0.41 -0.18
CA MET A 1 27.52 -0.13 1.19
C MET A 1 26.24 -0.94 1.36
N PRO A 2 26.16 -1.94 2.27
CA PRO A 2 24.94 -2.74 2.48
C PRO A 2 23.70 -1.88 2.79
N ASP A 3 23.90 -0.71 3.40
CA ASP A 3 22.83 0.24 3.71
C ASP A 3 22.19 0.84 2.44
N ASP A 4 22.98 1.18 1.41
CA ASP A 4 22.46 1.67 0.11
C ASP A 4 21.53 0.66 -0.56
N SER A 5 21.87 -0.64 -0.46
CA SER A 5 21.08 -1.72 -1.05
C SER A 5 19.77 -1.93 -0.30
N LEU A 6 19.79 -1.80 1.03
CA LEU A 6 18.59 -1.86 1.85
C LEU A 6 17.67 -0.67 1.60
N VAL A 7 18.21 0.55 1.58
CA VAL A 7 17.44 1.77 1.26
C VAL A 7 16.77 1.65 -0.10
N SER A 8 17.52 1.20 -1.12
CA SER A 8 16.98 0.99 -2.47
C SER A 8 15.82 -0.02 -2.49
N ALA A 9 15.98 -1.15 -1.80
CA ALA A 9 14.95 -2.18 -1.72
C ALA A 9 13.67 -1.68 -1.02
N VAL A 10 13.81 -0.93 0.08
CA VAL A 10 12.65 -0.40 0.81
C VAL A 10 11.94 0.70 0.03
N LEU A 11 12.68 1.59 -0.65
CA LEU A 11 12.09 2.60 -1.54
C LEU A 11 11.32 1.94 -2.70
N HIS A 12 11.89 0.89 -3.30
CA HIS A 12 11.21 0.13 -4.34
C HIS A 12 9.89 -0.48 -3.83
N PHE A 13 9.92 -1.10 -2.64
CA PHE A 13 8.71 -1.65 -2.01
C PHE A 13 7.63 -0.58 -1.76
N VAL A 14 7.99 0.57 -1.20
CA VAL A 14 7.04 1.68 -0.98
C VAL A 14 6.43 2.15 -2.31
N GLY A 15 7.24 2.21 -3.37
CA GLY A 15 6.77 2.49 -4.72
C GLY A 15 5.72 1.49 -5.22
N GLN A 16 6.00 0.19 -5.06
CA GLN A 16 5.06 -0.88 -5.44
C GLN A 16 3.76 -0.83 -4.62
N SER A 17 3.85 -0.58 -3.32
CA SER A 17 2.68 -0.45 -2.44
C SER A 17 1.74 0.68 -2.89
N ARG A 18 2.30 1.85 -3.23
CA ARG A 18 1.53 2.98 -3.76
C ARG A 18 0.91 2.68 -5.12
N ALA A 19 1.65 2.02 -6.00
CA ALA A 19 1.13 1.61 -7.31
C ALA A 19 -0.06 0.65 -7.15
N TYR A 20 0.02 -0.31 -6.22
CA TYR A 20 -1.07 -1.22 -5.90
C TYR A 20 -2.32 -0.48 -5.38
N LEU A 21 -2.17 0.49 -4.48
CA LEU A 21 -3.29 1.31 -4.00
C LEU A 21 -3.98 2.06 -5.14
N HIS A 22 -3.21 2.69 -6.03
CA HIS A 22 -3.76 3.39 -7.19
C HIS A 22 -4.47 2.45 -8.18
N GLN A 23 -3.92 1.24 -8.37
CA GLN A 23 -4.60 0.22 -9.18
C GLN A 23 -5.92 -0.19 -8.54
N LEU A 24 -5.96 -0.36 -7.22
CA LEU A 24 -7.16 -0.72 -6.48
C LEU A 24 -8.24 0.36 -6.59
N GLU A 25 -7.86 1.64 -6.49
CA GLU A 25 -8.75 2.79 -6.74
C GLU A 25 -9.29 2.78 -8.18
N GLY A 26 -8.43 2.51 -9.16
CA GLY A 26 -8.82 2.40 -10.57
C GLY A 26 -9.85 1.29 -10.80
N VAL A 27 -9.61 0.10 -10.27
CA VAL A 27 -10.52 -1.05 -10.38
C VAL A 27 -11.84 -0.78 -9.66
N LEU A 28 -11.79 -0.16 -8.48
CA LEU A 28 -13.00 0.22 -7.73
C LEU A 28 -13.89 1.15 -8.56
N ASN A 29 -13.31 2.13 -9.24
CA ASN A 29 -14.05 3.04 -10.11
C ASN A 29 -14.59 2.33 -11.36
N GLU A 30 -13.76 1.53 -12.02
CA GLU A 30 -14.13 0.80 -13.23
C GLU A 30 -15.28 -0.18 -12.95
N VAL A 31 -15.11 -1.07 -11.97
CA VAL A 31 -16.11 -2.07 -11.60
C VAL A 31 -17.35 -1.42 -10.99
N GLY A 32 -17.16 -0.40 -10.14
CA GLY A 32 -18.28 0.33 -9.52
C GLY A 32 -19.20 1.02 -10.52
N SER A 33 -18.64 1.46 -11.66
CA SER A 33 -19.43 2.08 -12.75
C SER A 33 -20.36 1.12 -13.49
N LEU A 34 -20.16 -0.20 -13.33
CA LEU A 34 -20.99 -1.22 -13.96
C LEU A 34 -22.32 -1.44 -13.23
N HIS A 35 -22.43 -0.97 -11.98
CA HIS A 35 -23.62 -1.13 -11.13
C HIS A 35 -24.13 -2.60 -11.05
N ASP A 36 -23.21 -3.56 -11.01
CA ASP A 36 -23.51 -4.99 -10.94
C ASP A 36 -23.42 -5.51 -9.51
N GLU A 37 -24.56 -5.92 -8.93
CA GLU A 37 -24.66 -6.43 -7.55
C GLU A 37 -23.75 -7.64 -7.27
N ARG A 38 -23.38 -8.42 -8.31
CA ARG A 38 -22.46 -9.55 -8.16
C ARG A 38 -21.06 -9.10 -7.73
N ALA A 39 -20.71 -7.84 -7.98
CA ALA A 39 -19.43 -7.25 -7.62
C ALA A 39 -19.42 -6.59 -6.23
N ASP A 40 -20.57 -6.48 -5.54
CA ASP A 40 -20.67 -5.71 -4.29
C ASP A 40 -19.67 -6.15 -3.22
N ARG A 41 -19.50 -7.46 -3.02
CA ARG A 41 -18.54 -8.00 -2.06
C ARG A 41 -17.09 -7.66 -2.40
N LEU A 42 -16.78 -7.59 -3.70
CA LEU A 42 -15.45 -7.20 -4.16
C LEU A 42 -15.22 -5.71 -3.91
N LEU A 43 -16.19 -4.87 -4.26
CA LEU A 43 -16.12 -3.42 -4.04
C LEU A 43 -16.01 -3.09 -2.55
N GLU A 44 -16.77 -3.76 -1.69
CA GLU A 44 -16.67 -3.64 -0.24
C GLU A 44 -15.26 -4.02 0.27
N ALA A 45 -14.71 -5.15 -0.19
CA ALA A 45 -13.36 -5.57 0.20
C ALA A 45 -12.27 -4.57 -0.24
N MET A 46 -12.42 -3.98 -1.43
CA MET A 46 -11.52 -2.93 -1.92
C MET A 46 -11.62 -1.66 -1.07
N GLN A 47 -12.85 -1.20 -0.77
CA GLN A 47 -13.09 -0.04 0.09
C GLN A 47 -12.49 -0.24 1.49
N LEU A 48 -12.69 -1.41 2.09
CA LEU A 48 -12.10 -1.77 3.38
C LEU A 48 -10.57 -1.74 3.35
N THR A 49 -9.96 -2.21 2.26
CA THR A 49 -8.51 -2.19 2.09
C THR A 49 -7.97 -0.77 2.02
N LEU A 50 -8.60 0.10 1.21
CA LEU A 50 -8.21 1.51 1.06
C LEU A 50 -8.42 2.32 2.35
N ALA A 51 -9.52 2.07 3.06
CA ALA A 51 -9.86 2.74 4.31
C ALA A 51 -9.09 2.18 5.52
N SER A 52 -8.36 1.08 5.36
CA SER A 52 -7.73 0.37 6.49
C SER A 52 -6.72 1.27 7.20
N PRO A 53 -6.84 1.47 8.53
CA PRO A 53 -5.83 2.19 9.30
C PRO A 53 -4.54 1.36 9.43
N ALA A 54 -3.44 2.01 9.84
CA ALA A 54 -2.21 1.31 10.19
C ALA A 54 -2.43 0.47 11.45
N ARG A 55 -2.69 -0.83 11.27
CA ARG A 55 -2.84 -1.83 12.34
C ARG A 55 -1.98 -3.04 11.98
N PRO A 56 -1.48 -3.81 12.95
CA PRO A 56 -0.67 -4.99 12.67
C PRO A 56 -1.32 -5.89 11.61
N GLY A 57 -0.55 -6.18 10.55
CA GLY A 57 -1.00 -6.99 9.41
C GLY A 57 -1.72 -6.24 8.28
N THR A 58 -1.97 -4.93 8.38
CA THR A 58 -2.53 -4.14 7.27
C THR A 58 -1.46 -3.61 6.33
N LEU A 59 -1.81 -3.34 5.08
CA LEU A 59 -0.89 -2.72 4.11
C LEU A 59 -0.30 -1.42 4.64
N ARG A 60 -1.13 -0.55 5.25
CA ARG A 60 -0.66 0.69 5.87
C ARG A 60 0.33 0.48 7.00
N HIS A 61 0.20 -0.59 7.78
CA HIS A 61 1.18 -0.91 8.81
C HIS A 61 2.53 -1.30 8.21
N VAL A 62 2.53 -2.04 7.10
CA VAL A 62 3.77 -2.37 6.37
C VAL A 62 4.41 -1.11 5.77
N GLU A 63 3.62 -0.19 5.18
CA GLU A 63 4.12 1.09 4.69
C GLU A 63 4.71 1.97 5.80
N GLN A 64 4.06 1.99 6.97
CA GLN A 64 4.55 2.71 8.14
C GLN A 64 5.90 2.13 8.60
N ALA A 65 6.00 0.81 8.74
CA ALA A 65 7.24 0.14 9.13
C ALA A 65 8.38 0.39 8.12
N ALA A 66 8.08 0.38 6.82
CA ALA A 66 9.03 0.72 5.77
C ALA A 66 9.51 2.18 5.87
N THR A 67 8.59 3.11 6.16
CA THR A 67 8.91 4.54 6.34
C THR A 67 9.79 4.75 7.58
N ASP A 68 9.47 4.08 8.68
CA ASP A 68 10.24 4.19 9.92
C ASP A 68 11.65 3.62 9.77
N LEU A 69 11.81 2.52 9.02
CA LEU A 69 13.12 1.98 8.65
C LEU A 69 13.92 2.99 7.82
N LEU A 70 13.33 3.57 6.77
CA LEU A 70 14.01 4.58 5.95
C LEU A 70 14.49 5.79 6.77
N ARG A 71 13.68 6.27 7.72
CA ARG A 71 14.09 7.34 8.63
C ARG A 71 15.27 6.93 9.50
N SER A 72 15.20 5.74 10.10
CA SER A 72 16.27 5.26 10.98
C SER A 72 17.62 5.09 10.25
N LEU A 73 17.58 4.73 8.96
CA LEU A 73 18.77 4.60 8.13
C LEU A 73 19.35 5.98 7.78
N HIS A 74 18.49 6.96 7.49
CA HIS A 74 18.93 8.33 7.21
C HIS A 74 19.50 9.04 8.44
N ASP A 75 18.93 8.83 9.62
CA ASP A 75 19.41 9.42 10.88
C ASP A 75 20.72 8.76 11.39
N SER A 76 21.14 7.63 10.77
CA SER A 76 22.36 6.90 11.10
C SER A 76 23.57 7.28 10.24
N GLU A 77 23.38 8.14 9.22
CA GLU A 77 24.42 8.71 8.34
C GLU A 77 24.97 10.04 8.89
#